data_AF-A0A8C9FA90-F1
#
_entry.id   AF-A0A8C9FA90-F1
#
_cell.length_a   1.000
_cell.length_b   1.000
_cell.length_c   1.000
_cell.angle_alpha   90.00
_cell.angle_beta   90.00
_cell.angle_gamma   90.00
#
_symmetry.space_group_name_H-M   'P 1'
#
loop_
_entity.id
_entity.type
_entity.pdbx_description
1 polymer ?
#
loop_
_entity_poly.entity_id
_entity_poly.type
_entity_poly.pdbx_seq_one_letter_code
_entity_poly.pdbx_strand_id
1 'polypeptide(L)'
;MQAALEITARYCRNEMEQYGRCVAASPTSWQTDCHSLRLSMSRCAATHPIVQRIREDCAEPFTAFEQCLKENQASVLNCSEHVNAFLRCAERVKLPA
;
A
#
# COMPACT_ATOMS: atom_id res chain seq x y z
N MET A 1 -3.16 3.84 3.32
CA MET A 1 -2.98 2.67 2.43
C MET A 1 -2.42 2.96 1.01
N GLN A 2 -2.59 4.12 0.37
CA GLN A 2 -2.22 4.34 -1.06
C GLN A 2 -0.72 4.27 -1.43
N ALA A 3 0.19 4.65 -0.54
CA ALA A 3 1.63 4.72 -0.86
C ALA A 3 2.30 3.34 -0.95
N ALA A 4 2.10 2.51 0.08
CA ALA A 4 2.48 1.09 0.04
C ALA A 4 1.74 0.36 -1.09
N LEU A 5 0.51 0.78 -1.39
CA LEU A 5 -0.21 0.27 -2.53
C LEU A 5 0.54 0.56 -3.83
N GLU A 6 0.96 1.78 -4.16
CA GLU A 6 1.55 2.05 -5.49
C GLU A 6 2.86 1.29 -5.81
N ILE A 7 3.70 1.03 -4.81
CA ILE A 7 4.90 0.20 -4.98
C ILE A 7 4.56 -1.28 -5.01
N THR A 8 3.63 -1.71 -4.16
CA THR A 8 3.01 -3.04 -4.27
C THR A 8 2.33 -3.17 -5.64
N ALA A 9 1.84 -2.09 -6.26
CA ALA A 9 1.25 -2.10 -7.60
C ALA A 9 2.30 -2.30 -8.69
N ARG A 10 3.56 -1.88 -8.45
CA ARG A 10 4.62 -2.14 -9.43
C ARG A 10 5.01 -3.60 -9.48
N TYR A 11 5.07 -4.27 -8.33
CA TYR A 11 5.57 -5.66 -8.18
C TYR A 11 4.46 -6.72 -7.99
N CYS A 12 3.29 -6.30 -7.54
CA CYS A 12 2.06 -7.07 -7.30
C CYS A 12 0.88 -6.41 -8.02
N ARG A 13 1.13 -5.94 -9.25
CA ARG A 13 0.16 -5.16 -10.05
C ARG A 13 -1.16 -5.88 -10.25
N ASN A 14 -1.07 -7.18 -10.48
CA ASN A 14 -2.21 -8.04 -10.76
C ASN A 14 -3.12 -8.19 -9.54
N GLU A 15 -2.54 -8.40 -8.36
CA GLU A 15 -3.25 -8.50 -7.08
C GLU A 15 -3.90 -7.17 -6.72
N MET A 16 -3.21 -6.06 -7.01
CA MET A 16 -3.74 -4.73 -6.80
C MET A 16 -4.92 -4.39 -7.69
N GLU A 17 -4.79 -4.64 -8.99
CA GLU A 17 -5.83 -4.33 -9.96
C GLU A 17 -7.12 -5.09 -9.63
N GLN A 18 -6.99 -6.38 -9.28
CA GLN A 18 -8.12 -7.20 -8.87
C GLN A 18 -8.76 -6.69 -7.57
N TYR A 19 -7.95 -6.35 -6.57
CA TYR A 19 -8.46 -5.77 -5.32
C TYR A 19 -9.15 -4.43 -5.54
N GLY A 20 -8.56 -3.54 -6.34
CA GLY A 20 -9.14 -2.23 -6.69
C GLY A 20 -10.46 -2.36 -7.46
N ARG A 21 -10.54 -3.28 -8.43
CA ARG A 21 -11.80 -3.58 -9.14
C ARG A 21 -12.88 -4.11 -8.19
N CYS A 22 -12.51 -4.98 -7.26
CA CYS A 22 -13.45 -5.51 -6.27
C CYS A 22 -13.98 -4.41 -5.33
N VAL A 23 -13.10 -3.54 -4.82
CA VAL A 23 -13.49 -2.41 -3.96
C VAL A 23 -14.42 -1.44 -4.71
N ALA A 24 -14.12 -1.15 -5.97
CA ALA A 24 -14.96 -0.31 -6.82
C ALA A 24 -16.33 -0.93 -7.10
N ALA A 25 -16.41 -2.26 -7.20
CA ALA A 25 -17.65 -2.98 -7.43
C ALA A 25 -18.53 -3.13 -6.16
N SER A 26 -17.91 -3.16 -4.97
CA SER A 26 -18.59 -3.37 -3.68
C SER A 26 -18.31 -2.25 -2.66
N PRO A 27 -18.68 -0.99 -2.91
CA PRO A 27 -18.29 0.15 -2.06
C PRO A 27 -18.79 0.07 -0.61
N THR A 28 -19.87 -0.66 -0.35
CA THR A 28 -20.46 -0.84 1.00
C THR A 28 -20.03 -2.12 1.72
N SER A 29 -19.48 -3.12 1.00
CA SER A 29 -19.20 -4.46 1.53
C SER A 29 -17.81 -5.00 1.18
N TRP A 30 -16.96 -4.20 0.52
CA TRP A 30 -15.62 -4.59 0.07
C TRP A 30 -14.73 -5.17 1.17
N GLN A 31 -14.92 -4.76 2.44
CA GLN A 31 -14.14 -5.28 3.57
C GLN A 31 -14.27 -6.80 3.71
N THR A 32 -15.45 -7.34 3.41
CA THR A 32 -15.74 -8.77 3.45
C THR A 32 -15.59 -9.38 2.06
N ASP A 33 -16.19 -8.76 1.03
CA ASP A 33 -16.24 -9.29 -0.34
C ASP A 33 -14.85 -9.40 -0.98
N CYS A 34 -13.95 -8.46 -0.66
CA CYS A 34 -12.62 -8.39 -1.23
C CYS A 34 -11.53 -8.91 -0.29
N HIS A 35 -11.90 -9.58 0.82
CA HIS A 35 -10.96 -10.01 1.85
C HIS A 35 -9.87 -10.97 1.32
N SER A 36 -10.24 -11.90 0.42
CA SER A 36 -9.30 -12.84 -0.20
C SER A 36 -8.26 -12.12 -1.08
N LEU A 37 -8.68 -11.10 -1.82
CA LEU A 37 -7.83 -10.26 -2.64
C LEU A 37 -6.91 -9.38 -1.78
N ARG A 38 -7.42 -8.89 -0.65
CA ARG A 38 -6.60 -8.18 0.36
C ARG A 38 -5.48 -9.08 0.89
N LEU A 39 -5.79 -10.33 1.23
CA LEU A 39 -4.81 -11.31 1.68
C LEU A 39 -3.77 -11.65 0.59
N SER A 40 -4.22 -11.82 -0.66
CA SER A 40 -3.34 -12.08 -1.80
C SER A 40 -2.32 -10.94 -1.99
N MET A 41 -2.79 -9.69 -1.93
CA MET A 41 -1.94 -8.51 -1.99
C MET A 41 -0.95 -8.44 -0.83
N SER A 42 -1.38 -8.72 0.41
CA SER A 42 -0.49 -8.80 1.57
C SER A 42 0.59 -9.89 1.40
N ARG A 43 0.23 -11.03 0.81
CA ARG A 43 1.14 -12.16 0.60
C ARG A 43 2.20 -11.85 -0.45
N CYS A 44 1.83 -11.20 -1.55
CA CYS A 44 2.79 -10.75 -2.55
C CYS A 44 3.76 -9.72 -1.98
N ALA A 45 3.26 -8.74 -1.21
CA ALA A 45 4.11 -7.76 -0.55
C ALA A 45 5.08 -8.38 0.48
N ALA A 46 4.71 -9.51 1.09
CA ALA A 46 5.56 -10.22 2.05
C ALA A 46 6.64 -11.10 1.39
N THR A 47 6.46 -11.52 0.14
CA THR A 47 7.37 -12.46 -0.54
C THR A 47 8.33 -11.80 -1.51
N HIS A 48 8.06 -10.58 -1.96
CA HIS A 48 8.90 -9.91 -2.95
C HIS A 48 10.09 -9.19 -2.27
N PRO A 49 11.36 -9.54 -2.58
CA PRO A 49 12.53 -9.04 -1.84
C PRO A 49 12.67 -7.52 -1.83
N ILE A 50 12.39 -6.88 -2.97
CA ILE A 50 12.41 -5.41 -3.06
C ILE A 50 11.27 -4.75 -2.28
N VAL A 51 10.11 -5.41 -2.13
CA VAL A 51 9.00 -4.90 -1.33
C VAL A 51 9.32 -5.01 0.16
N GLN A 52 9.99 -6.08 0.59
CA GLN A 52 10.51 -6.18 1.96
C GLN A 52 11.52 -5.06 2.24
N ARG A 53 12.48 -4.86 1.34
CA ARG A 53 13.49 -3.80 1.44
C ARG A 53 12.86 -2.41 1.54
N ILE A 54 11.86 -2.12 0.70
CA ILE A 54 11.12 -0.84 0.74
C ILE A 54 10.38 -0.67 2.07
N ARG A 55 9.78 -1.74 2.60
CA ARG A 55 9.11 -1.68 3.90
C ARG A 55 10.08 -1.37 5.05
N GLU A 56 11.30 -1.87 4.98
CA GLU A 56 12.35 -1.58 5.97
C GLU A 56 12.92 -0.17 5.79
N ASP A 57 13.44 0.13 4.59
CA ASP A 57 14.16 1.37 4.30
C ASP A 57 13.23 2.61 4.30
N CYS A 58 11.93 2.42 4.05
CA CYS A 58 10.93 3.48 3.99
C CYS A 58 9.88 3.37 5.10
N ALA A 59 10.19 2.71 6.21
CA ALA A 59 9.26 2.49 7.32
C ALA A 59 8.75 3.79 7.97
N GLU A 60 9.61 4.81 8.08
CA GLU A 60 9.29 6.07 8.78
C GLU A 60 8.13 6.85 8.11
N PRO A 61 8.19 7.21 6.81
CA PRO A 61 7.07 7.90 6.16
C PRO A 61 5.81 7.03 6.07
N PHE A 62 5.97 5.70 6.06
CA PHE A 62 4.83 4.78 6.12
C PHE A 62 4.13 4.84 7.47
N THR A 63 4.88 4.84 8.56
CA THR A 63 4.35 4.91 9.92
C THR A 63 3.64 6.24 10.16
N ALA A 64 4.23 7.35 9.72
CA ALA A 64 3.61 8.67 9.78
C ALA A 64 2.28 8.72 9.01
N PHE A 65 2.22 8.05 7.86
CA PHE A 65 0.98 7.92 7.10
C PHE A 65 -0.09 7.11 7.83
N GLU A 66 0.26 5.96 8.42
CA GLU A 66 -0.69 5.14 9.20
C GLU A 66 -1.21 5.90 10.43
N GLN A 67 -0.34 6.65 11.10
CA GLN A 67 -0.72 7.49 12.23
C GLN A 67 -1.70 8.59 11.82
N CYS A 68 -1.39 9.31 10.73
CA CYS A 68 -2.30 10.33 10.20
C CYS A 68 -3.68 9.74 9.85
N LEU A 69 -3.75 8.54 9.26
CA LEU A 69 -5.04 7.89 8.94
C LEU A 69 -5.85 7.53 10.17
N LYS A 70 -5.17 7.07 11.23
CA LYS A 70 -5.83 6.75 12.51
C LYS A 70 -6.48 8.00 13.12
N GLU A 71 -5.81 9.15 12.97
CA GLU A 71 -6.26 10.45 13.48
C GLU A 71 -7.28 11.13 12.54
N ASN A 72 -7.22 10.86 11.22
CA ASN A 72 -8.02 11.54 10.18
C ASN A 72 -8.91 10.57 9.39
N GLN A 73 -9.63 9.69 10.08
CA GLN A 73 -10.47 8.65 9.44
C GLN A 73 -11.54 9.23 8.48
N ALA A 74 -12.04 10.43 8.76
CA ALA A 74 -13.04 11.11 7.93
C ALA A 74 -12.44 11.91 6.75
N SER A 75 -11.11 12.07 6.70
CA SER A 75 -10.44 12.92 5.69
C SER A 75 -9.06 12.38 5.38
N VAL A 76 -9.05 11.20 4.74
CA VAL A 76 -7.85 10.50 4.27
C VAL A 76 -6.96 11.36 3.37
N LEU A 77 -7.54 12.34 2.67
CA LEU A 77 -6.82 13.30 1.81
C LEU A 77 -5.79 14.15 2.58
N ASN A 78 -6.00 14.40 3.88
CA ASN A 78 -5.06 15.17 4.71
C ASN A 78 -3.70 14.47 4.89
N CYS A 79 -3.65 13.16 4.62
CA CYS A 79 -2.48 12.33 4.84
C CYS A 79 -1.64 12.13 3.56
N SER A 80 -1.96 12.83 2.46
CA SER A 80 -1.30 12.67 1.17
C SER A 80 0.19 13.04 1.19
N GLU A 81 0.62 13.92 2.09
CA GLU A 81 2.03 14.29 2.22
C GLU A 81 2.90 13.09 2.62
N HIS A 82 2.48 12.33 3.64
CA HIS A 82 3.19 11.14 4.10
C HIS A 82 3.21 10.03 3.04
N VAL A 83 2.14 9.92 2.24
CA VAL A 83 2.10 9.03 1.07
C VAL A 83 3.17 9.42 0.07
N ASN A 84 3.24 10.69 -0.31
CA ASN A 84 4.21 11.17 -1.29
C ASN A 84 5.65 11.00 -0.78
N ALA A 85 5.89 11.18 0.52
CA ALA A 85 7.19 10.91 1.13
C ALA A 85 7.59 9.43 1.03
N PHE A 86 6.66 8.52 1.31
CA PHE A 86 6.90 7.08 1.17
C PHE A 86 7.20 6.67 -0.28
N LEU A 87 6.42 7.18 -1.25
CA LEU A 87 6.62 6.90 -2.67
C LEU A 87 8.02 7.34 -3.14
N ARG A 88 8.43 8.57 -2.79
CA ARG A 88 9.76 9.09 -3.12
C ARG A 88 10.91 8.28 -2.51
N CYS A 89 10.72 7.73 -1.30
CA CYS A 89 11.71 6.85 -0.70
C CYS A 89 11.83 5.55 -1.49
N ALA A 90 10.71 4.91 -1.81
CA ALA A 90 10.71 3.62 -2.48
C ALA A 90 11.28 3.66 -3.91
N GLU A 91 11.14 4.77 -4.63
CA GLU A 91 11.79 4.97 -5.93
C GLU A 91 13.31 4.91 -5.87
N ARG A 92 13.89 5.20 -4.69
CA ARG A 92 15.34 5.18 -4.47
C ARG A 92 15.86 3.83 -4.00
N VAL A 93 14.98 2.94 -3.53
CA VAL A 93 15.37 1.60 -3.09
C VAL A 93 15.70 0.74 -4.30
N LYS A 94 16.91 0.18 -4.31
CA LYS A 94 17.39 -0.76 -5.32
C LYS A 94 17.81 -2.06 -4.63
N LEU A 95 17.58 -3.19 -5.28
CA LEU A 95 18.21 -4.44 -4.85
C LEU A 95 19.72 -4.37 -5.14
N PRO A 96 20.58 -4.84 -4.21
CA PRO A 96 21.98 -5.03 -4.53
C PRO A 96 22.11 -6.00 -5.72
N ALA A 97 23.06 -5.70 -6.62
CA ALA A 97 23.32 -6.47 -7.84
C ALA A 97 23.96 -7.84 -7.53
#